data_AF-A0A2G9YSX8-F1
#
_entry.id   AF-A0A2G9YSX8-F1
#
_cell.length_a   1.000
_cell.length_b   1.000
_cell.length_c   1.000
_cell.angle_alpha   90.00
_cell.angle_beta   90.00
_cell.angle_gamma   90.00
#
_symmetry.space_group_name_H-M   'P 1'
#
loop_
_entity.id
_entity.type
_entity.pdbx_description
1 polymer ?
#
loop_
_entity_poly.entity_id
_entity_poly.type
_entity_poly.pdbx_seq_one_letter_code
_entity_poly.pdbx_strand_id
1 'polypeptide(L)'
;MNKIEKEDRGKNRENRLHQHLRWLIAHGEDRPVPTVCPHCCQNPVAKIALSGSRKDGYSRDSFRLRVHTSCADCRRELHVFPAGNRQTILDLKFSTIVWRGFRQHDREQFVQLLKEIFQLPLDLNRQRAFEFFVAKPTPIQFAPHQLQLPMAGA
;
A
#
# COMPACT_ATOMS: atom_id res chain seq x y z
N MET A 1 -34.64 -17.08 39.19
CA MET A 1 -34.26 -16.21 38.05
C MET A 1 -32.79 -15.83 38.21
N ASN A 2 -31.89 -16.29 37.35
CA ASN A 2 -30.56 -15.71 37.21
C ASN A 2 -30.21 -15.60 35.73
N LYS A 3 -30.19 -14.35 35.28
CA LYS A 3 -30.16 -13.87 33.90
C LYS A 3 -28.70 -13.67 33.47
N ILE A 4 -27.84 -14.67 33.70
CA ILE A 4 -26.37 -14.55 33.52
C ILE A 4 -25.82 -15.52 32.46
N GLU A 5 -26.56 -16.54 32.01
CA GLU A 5 -26.02 -17.56 31.09
C GLU A 5 -26.41 -17.39 29.61
N LYS A 6 -26.77 -16.19 29.17
CA LYS A 6 -27.29 -15.98 27.81
C LYS A 6 -26.69 -14.79 27.06
N GLU A 7 -25.38 -14.55 27.17
CA GLU A 7 -24.76 -13.47 26.37
C GLU A 7 -23.32 -13.71 25.89
N ASP A 8 -22.83 -14.96 25.82
CA ASP A 8 -21.51 -15.26 25.22
C ASP A 8 -21.57 -16.19 23.98
N ARG A 9 -22.75 -16.33 23.36
CA ARG A 9 -22.94 -17.05 22.08
C ARG A 9 -22.87 -16.14 20.84
N GLY A 10 -22.26 -14.96 20.97
CA GLY A 10 -22.21 -13.94 19.91
C GLY A 10 -20.80 -13.47 19.54
N LYS A 11 -19.73 -13.97 20.18
CA LYS A 11 -18.35 -13.67 19.77
C LYS A 11 -17.99 -14.51 18.54
N ASN A 12 -18.48 -14.02 17.41
CA ASN A 12 -18.01 -14.18 16.05
C ASN A 12 -16.68 -14.98 15.98
N ARG A 13 -16.78 -16.32 15.85
CA ARG A 13 -15.64 -17.19 15.55
C ARG A 13 -15.18 -16.81 14.15
N GLU A 14 -14.34 -15.79 14.08
CA GLU A 14 -13.77 -15.32 12.83
C GLU A 14 -13.08 -16.51 12.16
N ASN A 15 -13.44 -16.79 10.91
CA ASN A 15 -12.97 -17.95 10.15
C ASN A 15 -11.43 -18.04 10.25
N ARG A 16 -10.88 -19.24 10.50
CA ARG A 16 -9.43 -19.49 10.57
C ARG A 16 -8.67 -18.87 9.39
N LEU A 17 -9.29 -18.86 8.21
CA LEU A 17 -8.74 -18.20 7.03
C LEU A 17 -8.55 -16.69 7.22
N HIS A 18 -9.56 -15.98 7.75
CA HIS A 18 -9.46 -14.54 8.03
C HIS A 18 -8.42 -14.22 9.10
N GLN A 19 -8.33 -15.06 10.14
CA GLN A 19 -7.29 -14.91 11.16
C GLN A 19 -5.89 -15.06 10.55
N HIS A 20 -5.69 -16.06 9.68
CA HIS A 20 -4.43 -16.28 8.99
C HIS A 20 -4.07 -15.13 8.04
N LEU A 21 -5.04 -14.58 7.30
CA LEU A 21 -4.83 -13.43 6.42
C LEU A 21 -4.43 -12.17 7.21
N ARG A 22 -5.07 -11.91 8.36
CA ARG A 22 -4.68 -10.80 9.23
C ARG A 22 -3.26 -10.96 9.77
N TRP A 23 -2.93 -12.16 10.23
CA TRP A 23 -1.58 -12.49 10.69
C TRP A 23 -0.54 -12.25 9.58
N LEU A 24 -0.85 -12.67 8.35
CA LEU A 24 0.01 -12.51 7.18
C LEU A 24 0.21 -11.03 6.80
N ILE A 25 -0.87 -10.24 6.77
CA ILE A 25 -0.82 -8.79 6.53
C ILE A 25 0.05 -8.10 7.59
N ALA A 26 -0.10 -8.47 8.87
CA ALA A 26 0.65 -7.87 9.97
C ALA A 26 2.17 -8.06 9.81
N HIS A 27 2.63 -9.20 9.29
CA HIS A 27 4.06 -9.43 9.03
C HIS A 27 4.60 -8.59 7.87
N GLY A 28 3.72 -8.14 6.96
CA GLY A 28 4.10 -7.27 5.86
C GLY A 28 4.26 -5.81 6.22
N GLU A 29 3.70 -5.34 7.34
CA GLU A 29 3.66 -3.90 7.67
C GLU A 29 5.05 -3.26 7.76
N ASP A 30 6.05 -4.00 8.23
CA ASP A 30 7.42 -3.52 8.43
C ASP A 30 8.36 -3.93 7.27
N ARG A 31 7.82 -4.38 6.13
CA ARG A 31 8.63 -4.72 4.96
C ARG A 31 9.33 -3.48 4.41
N PRO A 32 10.64 -3.56 4.11
CA PRO A 32 11.36 -2.49 3.45
C PRO A 32 10.78 -2.29 2.05
N VAL A 33 10.63 -1.03 1.68
CA VAL A 33 10.02 -0.62 0.42
C VAL A 33 11.14 -0.44 -0.61
N PRO A 34 11.22 -1.27 -1.67
CA PRO A 34 12.29 -1.17 -2.67
C PRO A 34 12.15 0.08 -3.55
N THR A 35 10.93 0.54 -3.73
CA THR A 35 10.66 1.62 -4.68
C THR A 35 10.97 2.98 -4.05
N VAL A 36 11.83 3.73 -4.73
CA VAL A 36 12.19 5.10 -4.36
C VAL A 36 11.06 6.07 -4.71
N CYS A 37 10.96 7.14 -3.93
CA CYS A 37 9.99 8.20 -4.13
C CYS A 37 10.22 8.87 -5.50
N PRO A 38 9.18 9.04 -6.33
CA PRO A 38 9.31 9.61 -7.67
C PRO A 38 9.63 11.12 -7.67
N HIS A 39 9.50 11.80 -6.53
CA HIS A 39 9.73 13.25 -6.41
C HIS A 39 11.18 13.58 -6.03
N CYS A 40 11.74 12.89 -5.02
CA CYS A 40 13.12 13.13 -4.58
C CYS A 40 14.13 12.12 -5.14
N CYS A 41 13.67 10.97 -5.65
CA CYS A 41 14.51 9.86 -6.12
C CYS A 41 15.53 9.33 -5.09
N GLN A 42 15.36 9.65 -3.81
CA GLN A 42 16.31 9.33 -2.74
C GLN A 42 15.68 8.44 -1.66
N ASN A 43 14.55 8.87 -1.10
CA ASN A 43 13.89 8.19 0.01
C ASN A 43 12.88 7.15 -0.48
N PRO A 44 12.65 6.05 0.25
CA PRO A 44 11.62 5.08 -0.12
C PRO A 44 10.23 5.70 -0.09
N VAL A 45 9.32 5.14 -0.90
CA VAL A 45 7.90 5.48 -0.84
C VAL A 45 7.35 5.16 0.56
N ALA A 46 6.57 6.08 1.13
CA ALA A 46 5.95 5.94 2.45
C ALA A 46 4.48 6.37 2.49
N LYS A 47 4.02 7.16 1.50
CA LYS A 47 2.68 7.74 1.45
C LYS A 47 2.02 7.42 0.12
N ILE A 48 0.70 7.26 0.15
CA ILE A 48 -0.16 7.07 -1.02
C ILE A 48 -1.27 8.14 -1.00
N ALA A 49 -1.48 8.85 -2.11
CA ALA A 49 -2.62 9.73 -2.33
C ALA A 49 -3.69 9.06 -3.17
N LEU A 50 -4.93 9.09 -2.69
CA LEU A 50 -6.09 8.58 -3.37
C LEU A 50 -6.94 9.74 -3.89
N SER A 51 -7.32 9.72 -5.16
CA SER A 51 -8.26 10.68 -5.74
C SER A 51 -9.65 10.08 -5.80
N GLY A 52 -10.62 10.74 -5.18
CA GLY A 52 -12.01 10.31 -5.14
C GLY A 52 -12.57 10.30 -3.73
N SER A 53 -13.63 9.53 -3.52
CA SER A 53 -14.32 9.52 -2.23
C SER A 53 -14.80 8.12 -1.90
N ARG A 54 -14.98 7.84 -0.60
CA ARG A 54 -15.62 6.59 -0.15
C ARG A 54 -17.03 6.39 -0.77
N LYS A 55 -17.73 7.49 -1.07
CA LYS A 55 -19.08 7.44 -1.65
C LYS A 55 -19.05 7.07 -3.13
N ASP A 56 -18.06 7.52 -3.88
CA ASP A 56 -18.02 7.40 -5.35
C ASP A 56 -17.04 6.32 -5.84
N GLY A 57 -16.10 5.91 -4.98
CA GLY A 57 -14.96 5.07 -5.33
C GLY A 57 -13.70 5.90 -5.58
N TYR A 58 -12.57 5.21 -5.72
CA TYR A 58 -11.29 5.82 -6.09
C TYR A 58 -10.97 5.46 -7.56
N SER A 59 -10.42 6.40 -8.32
CA SER A 59 -10.30 6.26 -9.79
C SER A 59 -9.11 5.40 -10.25
N ARG A 60 -9.26 4.63 -11.35
CA ARG A 60 -8.18 3.83 -11.97
C ARG A 60 -6.98 4.64 -12.42
N ASP A 61 -7.20 5.79 -13.04
CA ASP A 61 -6.09 6.65 -13.49
C ASP A 61 -5.32 7.24 -12.31
N SER A 62 -5.92 7.16 -11.11
CA SER A 62 -5.37 7.69 -9.88
C SER A 62 -4.52 6.72 -9.05
N PHE A 63 -4.01 5.63 -9.64
CA PHE A 63 -3.09 4.70 -8.95
C PHE A 63 -1.79 4.43 -9.72
N ARG A 64 -1.34 5.34 -10.58
CA ARG A 64 0.01 5.27 -11.15
C ARG A 64 1.05 5.71 -10.12
N LEU A 65 2.13 4.94 -9.97
CA LEU A 65 3.16 5.15 -8.94
C LEU A 65 3.68 6.60 -8.85
N ARG A 66 4.03 7.23 -9.99
CA ARG A 66 4.55 8.61 -10.04
C ARG A 66 3.58 9.69 -9.57
N VAL A 67 2.28 9.42 -9.69
CA VAL A 67 1.20 10.41 -9.54
C VAL A 67 0.66 10.38 -8.10
N HIS A 68 0.87 9.25 -7.39
CA HIS A 68 0.16 8.97 -6.14
C HIS A 68 1.06 8.59 -4.98
N THR A 69 2.38 8.52 -5.17
CA THR A 69 3.26 8.03 -4.11
C THR A 69 4.36 9.02 -3.77
N SER A 70 4.68 9.14 -2.48
CA SER A 70 5.80 9.98 -2.03
C SER A 70 6.48 9.39 -0.80
N CYS A 71 7.70 9.83 -0.52
CA CYS A 71 8.30 9.66 0.80
C CYS A 71 7.61 10.57 1.83
N ALA A 72 7.94 10.42 3.11
CA ALA A 72 7.36 11.24 4.17
C ALA A 72 7.60 12.75 3.96
N ASP A 73 8.79 13.11 3.43
CA ASP A 73 9.19 14.51 3.26
C ASP A 73 8.56 15.16 2.02
N CYS A 74 8.38 14.38 0.94
CA CYS A 74 7.78 14.84 -0.31
C CYS A 74 6.24 14.77 -0.30
N ARG A 75 5.60 14.57 0.86
CA ARG A 75 4.14 14.50 0.98
C ARG A 75 3.43 15.70 0.35
N ARG A 76 4.03 16.89 0.41
CA ARG A 76 3.44 18.13 -0.13
C ARG A 76 3.21 18.05 -1.64
N GLU A 77 4.06 17.33 -2.36
CA GLU A 77 3.96 17.13 -3.80
C GLU A 77 2.72 16.32 -4.21
N LEU A 78 2.15 15.53 -3.30
CA LEU A 78 0.91 14.80 -3.56
C LEU A 78 -0.30 15.73 -3.68
N HIS A 79 -0.26 16.92 -3.05
CA HIS A 79 -1.36 17.88 -3.01
C HIS A 79 -1.49 18.75 -4.27
N VAL A 80 -0.60 18.61 -5.25
CA VAL A 80 -0.47 19.56 -6.39
C VAL A 80 -1.37 19.20 -7.58
N PHE A 81 -2.19 18.14 -7.49
CA PHE A 81 -3.08 17.79 -8.61
C PHE A 81 -4.23 18.78 -8.81
N PRO A 82 -4.43 19.28 -10.05
CA PRO A 82 -5.48 20.23 -10.33
C PRO A 82 -6.86 19.54 -10.38
N ALA A 83 -7.86 20.27 -9.89
CA ALA A 83 -9.30 20.09 -10.08
C ALA A 83 -10.05 19.13 -9.13
N GLY A 84 -10.67 19.74 -8.11
CA GLY A 84 -12.03 19.42 -7.66
C GLY A 84 -12.25 18.21 -6.75
N ASN A 85 -11.38 17.19 -6.80
CA ASN A 85 -11.58 15.96 -6.04
C ASN A 85 -10.81 15.97 -4.72
N ARG A 86 -11.52 15.64 -3.63
CA ARG A 86 -10.94 15.48 -2.30
C ARG A 86 -9.86 14.39 -2.34
N GLN A 87 -8.61 14.74 -2.04
CA GLN A 87 -7.54 13.76 -1.92
C GLN A 87 -7.50 13.18 -0.51
N THR A 88 -7.30 11.86 -0.41
CA THR A 88 -7.05 11.17 0.85
C THR A 88 -5.63 10.65 0.84
N ILE A 89 -4.78 11.11 1.77
CA ILE A 89 -3.41 10.63 1.91
C ILE A 89 -3.37 9.59 3.01
N LEU A 90 -2.82 8.42 2.68
CA LEU A 90 -2.67 7.27 3.56
C LEU A 90 -1.19 6.87 3.68
N ASP A 91 -0.86 6.17 4.75
CA ASP A 91 0.42 5.50 4.87
C ASP A 91 0.48 4.30 3.93
N LEU A 92 1.66 4.05 3.35
CA LEU A 92 1.95 2.81 2.64
C LEU A 92 2.02 1.66 3.65
N LYS A 93 0.90 0.95 3.77
CA LYS A 93 0.69 -0.16 4.69
C LYS A 93 -0.16 -1.24 4.03
N PHE A 94 0.09 -2.51 4.34
CA PHE A 94 -0.71 -3.60 3.78
C PHE A 94 -2.12 -3.61 4.39
N SER A 95 -2.27 -3.19 5.64
CA SER A 95 -3.52 -2.98 6.33
C SER A 95 -4.43 -1.97 5.63
N THR A 96 -3.89 -1.10 4.78
CA THR A 96 -4.68 -0.22 3.91
C THR A 96 -5.52 -1.00 2.90
N ILE A 97 -5.14 -2.23 2.49
CA ILE A 97 -5.96 -3.09 1.61
C ILE A 97 -7.35 -3.36 2.24
N VAL A 98 -7.40 -3.55 3.55
CA VAL A 98 -8.64 -3.86 4.29
C VAL A 98 -9.34 -2.60 4.81
N TRP A 99 -8.91 -1.42 4.35
CA TRP A 99 -9.52 -0.17 4.75
C TRP A 99 -11.00 -0.13 4.33
N ARG A 100 -11.88 0.22 5.28
CA ARG A 100 -13.34 0.29 5.06
C ARG A 100 -13.77 1.34 4.02
N GLY A 101 -12.83 2.21 3.62
CA GLY A 101 -13.02 3.16 2.54
C GLY A 101 -13.04 2.51 1.15
N PHE A 102 -12.41 1.34 0.98
CA PHE A 102 -12.28 0.68 -0.32
C PHE A 102 -13.45 -0.23 -0.64
N ARG A 103 -14.00 -0.03 -1.84
CA ARG A 103 -14.84 -1.00 -2.57
C ARG A 103 -13.95 -2.12 -3.12
N GLN A 104 -14.56 -3.23 -3.55
CA GLN A 104 -13.81 -4.35 -4.09
C GLN A 104 -12.87 -3.95 -5.24
N HIS A 105 -13.35 -3.14 -6.18
CA HIS A 105 -12.54 -2.65 -7.30
C HIS A 105 -11.36 -1.76 -6.85
N ASP A 106 -11.56 -0.91 -5.84
CA ASP A 106 -10.48 -0.08 -5.29
C ASP A 106 -9.38 -0.94 -4.65
N ARG A 107 -9.77 -2.05 -4.00
CA ARG A 107 -8.81 -3.00 -3.40
C ARG A 107 -7.96 -3.67 -4.47
N GLU A 108 -8.56 -4.07 -5.59
CA GLU A 108 -7.83 -4.68 -6.71
C GLU A 108 -6.79 -3.71 -7.28
N GLN A 109 -7.17 -2.45 -7.50
CA GLN A 109 -6.23 -1.42 -7.97
C GLN A 109 -5.14 -1.13 -6.94
N PHE A 110 -5.50 -1.04 -5.66
CA PHE A 110 -4.52 -0.83 -4.60
C PHE A 110 -3.53 -2.00 -4.50
N VAL A 111 -3.99 -3.23 -4.70
CA VAL A 111 -3.11 -4.41 -4.78
C VAL A 111 -2.17 -4.31 -5.97
N GLN A 112 -2.61 -3.84 -7.14
CA GLN A 112 -1.70 -3.62 -8.27
C GLN A 112 -0.64 -2.56 -7.95
N LEU A 113 -1.04 -1.45 -7.33
CA LEU A 113 -0.09 -0.43 -6.88
C LEU A 113 0.92 -1.02 -5.88
N LEU A 114 0.48 -1.84 -4.93
CA LEU A 114 1.39 -2.53 -4.00
C LEU A 114 2.35 -3.47 -4.73
N LYS A 115 1.88 -4.19 -5.75
CA LYS A 115 2.78 -5.02 -6.57
C LYS A 115 3.85 -4.19 -7.27
N GLU A 116 3.50 -3.02 -7.80
CA GLU A 116 4.47 -2.10 -8.38
C GLU A 116 5.47 -1.58 -7.34
N ILE A 117 4.98 -1.09 -6.20
CA ILE A 117 5.80 -0.51 -5.11
C ILE A 117 6.76 -1.55 -4.51
N PHE A 118 6.30 -2.78 -4.31
CA PHE A 118 7.09 -3.87 -3.72
C PHE A 118 7.77 -4.75 -4.78
N GLN A 119 7.69 -4.38 -6.06
CA GLN A 119 8.27 -5.11 -7.20
C GLN A 119 7.88 -6.60 -7.20
N LEU A 120 6.61 -6.88 -6.85
CA LEU A 120 6.07 -8.23 -6.83
C LEU A 120 5.74 -8.69 -8.26
N PRO A 121 5.87 -10.00 -8.54
CA PRO A 121 5.41 -10.55 -9.80
C PRO A 121 3.90 -10.35 -9.95
N LEU A 122 3.44 -10.14 -11.20
CA LEU A 122 2.02 -9.99 -11.52
C LEU A 122 1.21 -11.22 -11.06
N ASP A 123 1.76 -12.41 -11.28
CA ASP A 123 1.20 -13.68 -10.82
C ASP A 123 1.73 -14.05 -9.43
N LEU A 124 0.95 -13.67 -8.42
CA LEU A 124 1.13 -14.11 -7.04
C LEU A 124 0.37 -15.42 -6.82
N ASN A 125 1.10 -16.52 -6.66
CA ASN A 125 0.54 -17.75 -6.12
C ASN A 125 0.65 -17.73 -4.58
N ARG A 126 -0.06 -18.66 -3.92
CA ARG A 126 -0.09 -18.77 -2.45
C ARG A 126 1.30 -18.88 -1.83
N GLN A 127 2.19 -19.65 -2.46
CA GLN A 127 3.54 -19.88 -1.93
C GLN A 127 4.38 -18.59 -1.98
N ARG A 128 4.40 -17.89 -3.11
CA ARG A 128 5.12 -16.62 -3.27
C ARG A 128 4.59 -15.54 -2.32
N ALA A 129 3.27 -15.47 -2.14
CA ALA A 129 2.68 -14.56 -1.16
C ALA A 129 3.17 -14.91 0.26
N PHE A 130 3.15 -16.19 0.65
CA PHE A 130 3.64 -16.62 1.95
C PHE A 130 5.14 -16.30 2.13
N GLU A 131 5.97 -16.60 1.15
CA GLU A 131 7.41 -16.26 1.16
C GLU A 131 7.61 -14.76 1.28
N PHE A 132 6.84 -13.94 0.57
CA PHE A 132 6.91 -12.49 0.68
C PHE A 132 6.51 -12.00 2.08
N PHE A 133 5.45 -12.51 2.70
CA PHE A 133 5.04 -12.00 4.01
C PHE A 133 5.84 -12.59 5.18
N VAL A 134 6.42 -13.79 5.03
CA VAL A 134 7.07 -14.50 6.15
C VAL A 134 8.60 -14.49 6.06
N ALA A 135 9.20 -14.39 4.87
CA ALA A 135 10.65 -14.29 4.76
C ALA A 135 11.13 -13.01 5.46
N LYS A 136 12.24 -13.13 6.21
CA LYS A 136 12.87 -11.97 6.85
C LYS A 136 13.16 -10.92 5.78
N PRO A 137 12.83 -9.65 6.03
CA PRO A 137 13.12 -8.60 5.09
C PRO A 137 14.62 -8.52 4.86
N THR A 138 15.07 -8.84 3.65
CA THR A 138 16.45 -8.57 3.25
C THR A 138 16.59 -7.05 3.17
N PRO A 139 17.58 -6.45 3.85
CA PRO A 139 17.82 -5.02 3.72
C PRO A 139 18.09 -4.69 2.26
N ILE A 140 17.28 -3.79 1.71
CA ILE A 140 17.39 -3.35 0.33
C ILE A 140 18.56 -2.38 0.29
N GLN A 141 19.67 -2.80 -0.33
CA GLN A 141 20.78 -1.91 -0.61
C GLN A 141 20.34 -0.97 -1.74
N PHE A 142 20.04 0.29 -1.40
CA PHE A 142 19.83 1.32 -2.41
C PHE A 142 21.16 1.55 -3.13
N ALA A 143 21.29 1.02 -4.35
CA ALA A 143 22.41 1.40 -5.21
C ALA A 143 22.24 2.89 -5.54
N PRO A 144 23.23 3.76 -5.24
CA PRO A 144 23.15 5.15 -5.66
C PRO A 144 23.16 5.18 -7.18
N HIS A 145 22.02 5.47 -7.79
CA HIS A 145 21.96 5.74 -9.22
C HIS A 145 22.89 6.93 -9.51
N GLN A 146 24.03 6.66 -10.14
CA GLN A 146 24.84 7.68 -10.78
C GLN A 146 24.00 8.32 -11.88
N LEU A 147 23.45 9.50 -11.60
CA LEU A 147 22.92 10.40 -12.61
C LEU A 147 24.11 10.91 -13.44
N GLN A 148 24.47 10.18 -14.51
CA GLN A 148 25.23 10.77 -15.60
C GLN A 148 24.30 11.74 -16.34
N LEU A 149 24.39 13.02 -15.97
CA LEU A 149 23.86 14.11 -16.76
C LEU A 149 24.60 14.10 -18.12
N PRO A 150 23.91 14.14 -19.26
CA PRO A 150 24.57 14.37 -20.53
C PRO A 150 25.18 15.77 -20.49
N MET A 151 26.50 15.84 -20.56
CA MET A 151 27.23 17.08 -20.82
C MET A 151 26.66 17.69 -22.10
N ALA A 152 26.00 18.84 -21.98
CA ALA A 152 25.63 19.64 -23.12
C ALA A 152 26.92 20.03 -23.86
N GLY A 153 27.06 19.52 -25.09
CA GLY A 153 28.13 19.90 -25.98
C GLY A 153 28.03 21.39 -26.32
N ALA A 154 29.19 22.04 -26.29
CA ALA A 154 29.45 23.42 -26.68
C ALA A 154 29.21 23.69 -28.17
#